data_AF-A0A382U9V1-F1
#
_entry.id   AF-A0A382U9V1-F1
#
_cell.length_a   1.000
_cell.length_b   1.000
_cell.length_c   1.000
_cell.angle_alpha   90.00
_cell.angle_beta   90.00
_cell.angle_gamma   90.00
#
_symmetry.space_group_name_H-M   'P 1'
#
loop_
_entity.id
_entity.type
_entity.pdbx_description
1 polymer ?
#
loop_
_entity_poly.entity_id
_entity_poly.type
_entity_poly.pdbx_seq_one_letter_code
_entity_poly.pdbx_strand_id
1 'polypeptide(L)'
;TPNFTLVANQSVHSQIAPEFEATYSGVLQIVRGGDYLFSGDARIEVAGQGAKGKALKLSPGVHAIKITYARKPGPARLQIRWQSDFFIDEPIPAHVYSRAKKQEDDLTKRWASIEQGRLLYENLSCGACHGADEWGLTTRQGSDLSTVGDRVTKDWLQAWLKNPKHYRKSTPMPALLTSDDEVRDVTAFLLGLGKGTPVEKETPNTGRIEAGKELFAEVGCAKCHGEDSHSLSEVGGKYRSSQALARYLLDPLQVDPSGRMPQFFDSKTQAHEAALVAEYLFHGKRKDWPKFSGG
;
A
#
# COMPACT_ATOMS: atom_id res chain seq x y z
N THR A 1 -17.87 23.91 -9.77
CA THR A 1 -16.60 24.45 -9.23
C THR A 1 -16.89 25.73 -8.46
N PRO A 2 -16.03 26.13 -7.52
CA PRO A 2 -16.20 27.38 -6.75
C PRO A 2 -15.72 28.64 -7.51
N ASN A 3 -15.18 28.50 -8.71
CA ASN A 3 -14.51 29.59 -9.43
C ASN A 3 -15.52 30.54 -10.12
N PHE A 4 -15.26 31.85 -10.09
CA PHE A 4 -16.05 32.87 -10.78
C PHE A 4 -15.23 34.14 -11.07
N THR A 5 -15.76 34.98 -11.97
CA THR A 5 -15.27 36.34 -12.24
C THR A 5 -16.47 37.28 -12.30
N LEU A 6 -16.40 38.43 -11.62
CA LEU A 6 -17.47 39.43 -11.50
C LEU A 6 -16.90 40.83 -11.75
N VAL A 7 -17.67 41.66 -12.44
CA VAL A 7 -17.41 43.11 -12.50
C VAL A 7 -17.90 43.80 -11.21
N ALA A 8 -17.51 45.07 -10.99
CA ALA A 8 -17.65 45.78 -9.72
C ALA A 8 -19.03 45.71 -9.04
N ASN A 9 -20.13 45.69 -9.80
CA ASN A 9 -21.49 45.68 -9.27
C ASN A 9 -22.30 44.42 -9.61
N GLN A 10 -21.64 43.38 -10.15
CA GLN A 10 -22.30 42.13 -10.52
C GLN A 10 -22.35 41.17 -9.34
N SER A 11 -23.48 40.52 -9.10
CA SER A 11 -23.59 39.45 -8.10
C SER A 11 -23.42 38.07 -8.71
N VAL A 12 -23.03 37.09 -7.90
CA VAL A 12 -23.03 35.67 -8.27
C VAL A 12 -24.44 35.11 -8.46
N HIS A 13 -25.45 35.79 -7.92
CA HIS A 13 -26.86 35.41 -8.05
C HIS A 13 -27.76 36.64 -7.93
N SER A 14 -28.88 36.69 -8.66
CA SER A 14 -29.79 37.84 -8.67
C SER A 14 -30.39 38.19 -7.30
N GLN A 15 -30.46 37.21 -6.39
CA GLN A 15 -30.98 37.38 -5.02
C GLN A 15 -29.90 37.69 -3.97
N ILE A 16 -28.62 37.72 -4.36
CA ILE A 16 -27.50 38.01 -3.44
C ILE A 16 -27.02 39.42 -3.74
N ALA A 17 -26.80 40.24 -2.71
CA ALA A 17 -26.26 41.58 -2.89
C ALA A 17 -24.85 41.53 -3.53
N PRO A 18 -24.42 42.57 -4.28
CA PRO A 18 -23.08 42.62 -4.84
C PRO A 18 -21.98 42.47 -3.79
N GLU A 19 -22.21 42.97 -2.56
CA GLU A 19 -21.40 42.68 -1.39
C GLU A 19 -21.89 41.38 -0.73
N PHE A 20 -21.01 40.37 -0.66
CA PHE A 20 -21.37 39.09 -0.08
C PHE A 20 -20.17 38.37 0.52
N GLU A 21 -20.48 37.49 1.47
CA GLU A 21 -19.59 36.41 1.89
C GLU A 21 -20.18 35.09 1.39
N ALA A 22 -19.32 34.20 0.88
CA ALA A 22 -19.70 32.90 0.40
C ALA A 22 -18.81 31.83 1.00
N THR A 23 -19.43 30.73 1.43
CA THR A 23 -18.71 29.52 1.85
C THR A 23 -19.06 28.38 0.90
N TYR A 24 -18.03 27.79 0.31
CA TYR A 24 -18.13 26.52 -0.38
C TYR A 24 -17.64 25.40 0.54
N SER A 25 -18.43 24.33 0.62
CA SER A 25 -18.07 23.08 1.29
C SER A 25 -18.23 21.93 0.31
N GLY A 26 -17.21 21.10 0.23
CA GLY A 26 -17.15 19.95 -0.68
C GLY A 26 -16.00 19.04 -0.32
N VAL A 27 -15.66 18.16 -1.26
CA VAL A 27 -14.47 17.34 -1.17
C VAL A 27 -13.54 17.54 -2.37
N LEU A 28 -12.27 17.29 -2.11
CA LEU A 28 -11.16 17.30 -3.04
C LEU A 28 -10.57 15.89 -3.13
N GLN A 29 -10.57 15.30 -4.32
CA GLN A 29 -9.92 14.02 -4.59
C GLN A 29 -8.41 14.21 -4.79
N ILE A 30 -7.61 13.58 -3.94
CA ILE A 30 -6.16 13.49 -4.07
C ILE A 30 -5.83 12.14 -4.68
N VAL A 31 -5.34 12.15 -5.92
CA VAL A 31 -4.98 10.92 -6.64
C VAL A 31 -3.66 10.33 -6.12
N ARG A 32 -2.71 11.19 -5.76
CA ARG A 32 -1.37 10.80 -5.30
C ARG A 32 -1.03 11.53 -4.01
N GLY A 33 -0.53 10.81 -3.02
CA GLY A 33 -0.14 11.42 -1.74
C GLY A 33 1.15 12.23 -1.90
N GLY A 34 1.22 13.37 -1.21
CA GLY A 34 2.36 14.28 -1.27
C GLY A 34 2.07 15.60 -0.57
N ASP A 35 2.96 16.58 -0.80
CA ASP A 35 2.79 17.93 -0.29
C ASP A 35 2.04 18.79 -1.32
N TYR A 36 1.02 19.51 -0.84
CA TYR A 36 0.13 20.32 -1.66
C TYR A 36 0.07 21.75 -1.13
N LEU A 37 0.40 22.73 -1.97
CA LEU A 37 0.22 24.15 -1.64
C LEU A 37 -1.01 24.69 -2.37
N PHE A 38 -1.86 25.41 -1.66
CA PHE A 38 -3.07 26.02 -2.19
C PHE A 38 -2.96 27.54 -2.21
N SER A 39 -3.44 28.17 -3.27
CA SER A 39 -3.42 29.62 -3.44
C SER A 39 -4.73 30.17 -4.02
N GLY A 40 -5.02 31.44 -3.71
CA GLY A 40 -6.23 32.15 -4.15
C GLY A 40 -6.63 33.25 -3.16
N ASP A 41 -7.44 34.21 -3.62
CA ASP A 41 -7.99 35.30 -2.77
C ASP A 41 -9.17 34.80 -1.92
N ALA A 42 -8.96 33.73 -1.14
CA ALA A 42 -9.94 33.15 -0.22
C ALA A 42 -9.25 32.44 0.94
N ARG A 43 -9.97 32.23 2.05
CA ARG A 43 -9.51 31.33 3.13
C ARG A 43 -9.84 29.89 2.72
N ILE A 44 -8.81 29.06 2.63
CA ILE A 44 -8.90 27.66 2.19
C ILE A 44 -8.53 26.76 3.36
N GLU A 45 -9.37 25.77 3.64
CA GLU A 45 -9.12 24.70 4.60
C GLU A 45 -9.28 23.35 3.89
N VAL A 46 -8.32 22.45 4.03
CA VAL A 46 -8.35 21.08 3.48
C VAL A 46 -8.06 20.10 4.59
N ALA A 47 -8.88 19.05 4.72
CA ALA A 47 -8.80 18.07 5.81
C ALA A 47 -8.79 18.73 7.21
N GLY A 48 -9.50 19.85 7.37
CA GLY A 48 -9.55 20.64 8.61
C GLY A 48 -8.28 21.48 8.88
N GLN A 49 -7.30 21.46 7.98
CA GLN A 49 -6.06 22.25 8.09
C GLN A 49 -6.13 23.50 7.21
N GLY A 50 -5.79 24.67 7.77
CA GLY A 50 -5.74 25.91 7.02
C GLY A 50 -4.56 25.95 6.03
N ALA A 51 -4.83 26.19 4.75
CA ALA A 51 -3.85 26.11 3.68
C ALA A 51 -3.07 27.42 3.41
N LYS A 52 -3.19 28.43 4.27
CA LYS A 52 -2.64 29.78 4.03
C LYS A 52 -1.10 29.78 4.02
N GLY A 53 -0.51 29.70 2.82
CA GLY A 53 0.93 29.80 2.59
C GLY A 53 1.75 28.63 3.13
N LYS A 54 1.10 27.49 3.41
CA LYS A 54 1.76 26.27 3.90
C LYS A 54 1.40 25.10 3.00
N ALA A 55 2.41 24.26 2.72
CA ALA A 55 2.16 22.97 2.11
C ALA A 55 1.44 22.07 3.12
N LEU A 56 0.37 21.42 2.66
CA LEU A 56 -0.40 20.43 3.41
C LEU A 56 0.01 19.04 2.91
N LYS A 57 0.38 18.17 3.84
CA LYS A 57 0.70 16.77 3.52
C LYS A 57 -0.60 15.98 3.43
N LEU A 58 -0.98 15.56 2.23
CA LEU A 58 -2.24 14.87 1.95
C LEU A 58 -1.97 13.45 1.47
N SER A 59 -2.74 12.48 1.98
CA SER A 59 -2.74 11.10 1.50
C SER A 59 -3.60 10.95 0.24
N PRO A 60 -3.42 9.90 -0.58
CA PRO A 60 -4.39 9.56 -1.61
C PRO A 60 -5.79 9.37 -1.00
N GLY A 61 -6.83 9.84 -1.68
CA GLY A 61 -8.22 9.71 -1.25
C GLY A 61 -9.01 11.01 -1.28
N VAL A 62 -10.19 10.98 -0.66
CA VAL A 62 -11.14 12.10 -0.60
C VAL A 62 -10.86 12.92 0.66
N HIS A 63 -10.67 14.23 0.52
CA HIS A 63 -10.46 15.16 1.63
C HIS A 63 -11.52 16.24 1.64
N ALA A 64 -12.05 16.59 2.81
CA ALA A 64 -12.96 17.74 2.94
C ALA A 64 -12.23 19.04 2.59
N ILE A 65 -12.88 19.90 1.79
CA ILE A 65 -12.39 21.24 1.45
C ILE A 65 -13.45 22.29 1.79
N LYS A 66 -13.02 23.35 2.47
CA LYS A 66 -13.83 24.52 2.78
C LYS A 66 -13.15 25.77 2.25
N ILE A 67 -13.89 26.54 1.45
CA ILE A 67 -13.40 27.80 0.87
C ILE A 67 -14.34 28.90 1.35
N THR A 68 -13.78 29.88 2.06
CA THR A 68 -14.51 31.05 2.55
C THR A 68 -14.01 32.28 1.81
N TYR A 69 -14.90 32.92 1.05
CA TYR A 69 -14.63 34.11 0.26
C TYR A 69 -15.43 35.29 0.80
N ALA A 70 -14.77 36.42 1.04
CA ALA A 70 -15.41 37.67 1.37
C ALA A 70 -15.06 38.68 0.28
N ARG A 71 -16.08 39.21 -0.41
CA ARG A 71 -15.85 40.10 -1.53
C ARG A 71 -15.40 41.48 -1.06
N LYS A 72 -14.35 42.01 -1.69
CA LYS A 72 -13.89 43.40 -1.54
C LYS A 72 -14.54 44.31 -2.61
N PRO A 73 -14.65 45.62 -2.37
CA PRO A 73 -15.13 46.57 -3.38
C PRO A 73 -14.35 46.47 -4.69
N GLY A 74 -15.04 46.52 -5.82
CA GLY A 74 -14.45 46.44 -7.16
C GLY A 74 -14.62 45.09 -7.86
N PRO A 75 -13.90 44.87 -8.99
CA PRO A 75 -13.95 43.60 -9.71
C PRO A 75 -13.42 42.46 -8.83
N ALA A 76 -14.04 41.30 -8.93
CA ALA A 76 -13.74 40.13 -8.11
C ALA A 76 -13.47 38.91 -8.99
N ARG A 77 -12.42 38.15 -8.66
CA ARG A 77 -12.14 36.85 -9.28
C ARG A 77 -11.77 35.86 -8.20
N LEU A 78 -12.52 34.76 -8.13
CA LEU A 78 -12.17 33.61 -7.31
C LEU A 78 -11.68 32.49 -8.22
N GLN A 79 -10.40 32.15 -8.13
CA GLN A 79 -9.84 30.96 -8.76
C GLN A 79 -8.86 30.31 -7.79
N ILE A 80 -9.24 29.16 -7.26
CA ILE A 80 -8.35 28.40 -6.39
C ILE A 80 -7.37 27.61 -7.25
N ARG A 81 -6.10 27.71 -6.89
CA ARG A 81 -4.99 27.03 -7.55
C ARG A 81 -4.27 26.13 -6.56
N TRP A 82 -3.61 25.13 -7.09
CA TRP A 82 -2.80 24.20 -6.31
C TRP A 82 -1.50 23.87 -7.03
N GLN A 83 -0.51 23.44 -6.27
CA GLN A 83 0.73 22.88 -6.77
C GLN A 83 1.16 21.73 -5.87
N SER A 84 1.91 20.79 -6.43
CA SER A 84 2.52 19.69 -5.71
C SER A 84 3.87 19.37 -6.33
N ASP A 85 4.64 18.47 -5.73
CA ASP A 85 5.90 17.99 -6.31
C ASP A 85 5.69 17.25 -7.64
N PHE A 86 4.44 16.87 -7.94
CA PHE A 86 4.07 16.15 -9.15
C PHE A 86 3.59 17.04 -10.31
N PHE A 87 3.24 18.30 -10.03
CA PHE A 87 2.70 19.22 -11.05
C PHE A 87 2.86 20.69 -10.63
N ILE A 88 3.05 21.54 -11.63
CA ILE A 88 3.20 23.00 -11.46
C ILE A 88 1.92 23.67 -10.95
N ASP A 89 2.01 24.92 -10.50
CA ASP A 89 0.84 25.70 -10.09
C ASP A 89 -0.21 25.78 -11.20
N GLU A 90 -1.38 25.22 -10.94
CA GLU A 90 -2.51 25.14 -11.87
C GLU A 90 -3.85 25.38 -11.15
N PRO A 91 -4.91 25.80 -11.84
CA PRO A 91 -6.25 25.85 -11.26
C PRO A 91 -6.70 24.44 -10.86
N ILE A 92 -7.32 24.29 -9.69
CA ILE A 92 -7.86 22.99 -9.29
C ILE A 92 -8.90 22.53 -10.33
N PRO A 93 -8.69 21.38 -10.99
CA PRO A 93 -9.59 20.91 -12.03
C PRO A 93 -11.01 20.63 -11.50
N ALA A 94 -12.01 20.82 -12.36
CA ALA A 94 -13.41 20.61 -11.96
C ALA A 94 -13.71 19.17 -11.51
N HIS A 95 -13.03 18.19 -12.09
CA HIS A 95 -13.27 16.77 -11.87
C HIS A 95 -12.74 16.26 -10.51
N VAL A 96 -11.82 16.98 -9.86
CA VAL A 96 -11.36 16.63 -8.51
C VAL A 96 -12.22 17.28 -7.41
N TYR A 97 -13.13 18.18 -7.78
CA TYR A 97 -14.15 18.72 -6.87
C TYR A 97 -15.41 17.87 -6.89
N SER A 98 -15.99 17.60 -5.72
CA SER A 98 -17.40 17.23 -5.65
C SER A 98 -18.12 17.93 -4.51
N ARG A 99 -19.45 18.09 -4.64
CA ARG A 99 -20.26 18.82 -3.66
C ARG A 99 -20.56 17.92 -2.46
N ALA A 100 -20.29 18.45 -1.28
CA ALA A 100 -20.84 17.95 -0.04
C ALA A 100 -22.36 18.08 -0.09
N LYS A 101 -23.09 16.98 -0.31
CA LYS A 101 -24.39 16.89 0.38
C LYS A 101 -24.06 16.73 1.85
N LYS A 102 -24.85 17.37 2.73
CA LYS A 102 -24.69 17.59 4.19
C LYS A 102 -24.53 16.33 5.07
N GLN A 103 -24.00 15.25 4.50
CA GLN A 103 -23.93 13.87 4.92
C GLN A 103 -22.49 13.33 4.69
N GLU A 104 -21.48 14.19 4.77
CA GLU A 104 -20.11 13.90 4.30
C GLU A 104 -19.27 13.09 5.31
N ASP A 105 -19.58 13.19 6.60
CA ASP A 105 -18.93 12.35 7.61
C ASP A 105 -19.44 10.90 7.57
N ASP A 106 -20.69 10.70 7.13
CA ASP A 106 -21.28 9.36 6.96
C ASP A 106 -20.91 8.75 5.60
N LEU A 107 -20.98 9.50 4.50
CA LEU A 107 -20.72 8.94 3.16
C LEU A 107 -19.25 8.56 2.92
N THR A 108 -18.29 9.35 3.42
CA THR A 108 -16.86 9.03 3.28
C THR A 108 -16.50 7.82 4.14
N LYS A 109 -16.99 7.79 5.39
CA LYS A 109 -16.84 6.62 6.27
C LYS A 109 -17.53 5.40 5.69
N ARG A 110 -18.74 5.55 5.17
CA ARG A 110 -19.51 4.47 4.53
C ARG A 110 -18.81 3.95 3.28
N TRP A 111 -18.27 4.81 2.42
CA TRP A 111 -17.48 4.38 1.26
C TRP A 111 -16.21 3.66 1.69
N ALA A 112 -15.48 4.20 2.66
CA ALA A 112 -14.31 3.53 3.22
C ALA A 112 -14.68 2.15 3.81
N SER A 113 -15.79 2.04 4.55
CA SER A 113 -16.30 0.77 5.08
C SER A 113 -16.73 -0.19 3.98
N ILE A 114 -17.37 0.28 2.91
CA ILE A 114 -17.75 -0.54 1.76
C ILE A 114 -16.49 -1.08 1.07
N GLU A 115 -15.49 -0.25 0.82
CA GLU A 115 -14.25 -0.67 0.18
C GLU A 115 -13.44 -1.63 1.08
N GLN A 116 -13.38 -1.36 2.39
CA GLN A 116 -12.80 -2.32 3.34
C GLN A 116 -13.59 -3.64 3.35
N GLY A 117 -14.92 -3.59 3.30
CA GLY A 117 -15.77 -4.77 3.19
C GLY A 117 -15.50 -5.57 1.91
N ARG A 118 -15.33 -4.89 0.77
CA ARG A 118 -14.97 -5.48 -0.52
C ARG A 118 -13.62 -6.22 -0.42
N LEU A 119 -12.61 -5.56 0.14
CA LEU A 119 -11.28 -6.16 0.36
C LEU A 119 -11.34 -7.36 1.31
N LEU A 120 -12.16 -7.30 2.37
CA LEU A 120 -12.34 -8.43 3.29
C LEU A 120 -13.04 -9.60 2.61
N TYR A 121 -14.06 -9.35 1.79
CA TYR A 121 -14.79 -10.38 1.04
C TYR A 121 -13.85 -11.17 0.11
N GLU A 122 -12.95 -10.48 -0.60
CA GLU A 122 -11.91 -11.09 -1.43
C GLU A 122 -10.88 -11.86 -0.59
N ASN A 123 -10.35 -11.24 0.47
CA ASN A 123 -9.26 -11.79 1.28
C ASN A 123 -9.68 -12.99 2.13
N LEU A 124 -10.93 -13.02 2.60
CA LEU A 124 -11.50 -14.15 3.37
C LEU A 124 -12.10 -15.22 2.46
N SER A 125 -11.97 -15.06 1.14
CA SER A 125 -12.50 -16.00 0.14
C SER A 125 -13.99 -16.27 0.26
N CYS A 126 -14.79 -15.28 0.70
CA CYS A 126 -16.25 -15.43 0.79
C CYS A 126 -16.88 -15.82 -0.56
N GLY A 127 -16.32 -15.28 -1.65
CA GLY A 127 -16.72 -15.60 -3.02
C GLY A 127 -16.53 -17.06 -3.43
N ALA A 128 -15.67 -17.82 -2.76
CA ALA A 128 -15.47 -19.24 -3.05
C ALA A 128 -16.73 -20.09 -2.84
N CYS A 129 -17.60 -19.68 -1.90
CA CYS A 129 -18.86 -20.37 -1.60
C CYS A 129 -20.11 -19.54 -1.94
N HIS A 130 -20.06 -18.21 -1.80
CA HIS A 130 -21.23 -17.34 -1.93
C HIS A 130 -21.40 -16.70 -3.32
N GLY A 131 -20.46 -16.95 -4.25
CA GLY A 131 -20.46 -16.37 -5.59
C GLY A 131 -20.13 -14.87 -5.59
N ALA A 132 -19.26 -14.44 -6.50
CA ALA A 132 -18.99 -13.01 -6.74
C ALA A 132 -18.48 -12.72 -8.16
N ASP A 133 -18.60 -13.70 -9.07
CA ASP A 133 -18.01 -13.62 -10.40
C ASP A 133 -18.58 -12.45 -11.22
N GLU A 134 -19.87 -12.14 -11.03
CA GLU A 134 -20.55 -11.01 -11.68
C GLU A 134 -20.17 -9.64 -11.09
N TRP A 135 -19.49 -9.59 -9.94
CA TRP A 135 -19.12 -8.34 -9.26
C TRP A 135 -17.73 -7.83 -9.63
N GLY A 136 -17.04 -8.53 -10.54
CA GLY A 136 -15.65 -8.22 -10.91
C GLY A 136 -14.64 -8.42 -9.77
N LEU A 137 -15.04 -9.14 -8.70
CA LEU A 137 -14.18 -9.49 -7.59
C LEU A 137 -13.44 -10.77 -7.90
N THR A 138 -12.15 -10.81 -7.60
CA THR A 138 -11.36 -12.05 -7.71
C THR A 138 -11.24 -12.66 -6.33
N THR A 139 -11.62 -13.94 -6.21
CA THR A 139 -11.41 -14.68 -4.96
C THR A 139 -9.91 -14.88 -4.77
N ARG A 140 -9.36 -14.32 -3.70
CA ARG A 140 -7.92 -14.44 -3.41
C ARG A 140 -7.60 -15.91 -3.15
N GLN A 141 -6.70 -16.48 -3.93
CA GLN A 141 -6.21 -17.84 -3.69
C GLN A 141 -5.08 -17.82 -2.66
N GLY A 142 -5.07 -18.83 -1.79
CA GLY A 142 -3.94 -19.08 -0.90
C GLY A 142 -2.70 -19.52 -1.70
N SER A 143 -1.54 -19.44 -1.07
CA SER A 143 -0.29 -19.93 -1.66
C SER A 143 -0.36 -21.44 -1.89
N ASP A 144 0.28 -21.93 -2.95
CA ASP A 144 0.38 -23.37 -3.18
C ASP A 144 1.23 -24.03 -2.09
N LEU A 145 0.66 -25.03 -1.43
CA LEU A 145 1.28 -25.79 -0.35
C LEU A 145 1.84 -27.15 -0.82
N SER A 146 1.62 -27.53 -2.08
CA SER A 146 2.02 -28.84 -2.65
C SER A 146 3.50 -29.19 -2.45
N THR A 147 4.36 -28.18 -2.39
CA THR A 147 5.82 -28.31 -2.25
C THR A 147 6.37 -27.56 -1.03
N VAL A 148 5.52 -27.21 -0.05
CA VAL A 148 5.92 -26.37 1.08
C VAL A 148 7.03 -27.02 1.93
N GLY A 149 7.01 -28.35 2.06
CA GLY A 149 8.03 -29.12 2.79
C GLY A 149 9.45 -29.01 2.21
N ASP A 150 9.59 -28.72 0.92
CA ASP A 150 10.90 -28.51 0.28
C ASP A 150 11.43 -27.08 0.45
N ARG A 151 10.58 -26.14 0.89
CA ARG A 151 10.88 -24.71 0.88
C ARG A 151 11.15 -24.15 2.27
N VAL A 152 10.32 -24.48 3.25
CA VAL A 152 10.34 -23.83 4.57
C VAL A 152 10.78 -24.74 5.70
N THR A 153 11.26 -24.15 6.80
CA THR A 153 11.67 -24.88 7.99
C THR A 153 10.46 -25.30 8.83
N LYS A 154 10.62 -26.38 9.61
CA LYS A 154 9.60 -26.84 10.57
C LYS A 154 9.24 -25.76 11.58
N ASP A 155 10.25 -25.16 12.19
CA ASP A 155 10.07 -24.19 13.28
C ASP A 155 9.33 -22.95 12.78
N TRP A 156 9.69 -22.45 11.59
CA TRP A 156 8.97 -21.36 10.97
C TRP A 156 7.52 -21.72 10.66
N LEU A 157 7.27 -22.92 10.10
CA LEU A 157 5.91 -23.32 9.74
C LEU A 157 5.01 -23.46 10.99
N GLN A 158 5.54 -24.02 12.08
CA GLN A 158 4.82 -24.08 13.36
C GLN A 158 4.50 -22.69 13.90
N ALA A 159 5.49 -21.80 13.93
CA ALA A 159 5.32 -20.45 14.42
C ALA A 159 4.34 -19.64 13.55
N TRP A 160 4.40 -19.81 12.22
CA TRP A 160 3.48 -19.20 11.28
C TRP A 160 2.05 -19.69 11.50
N LEU A 161 1.82 -21.01 11.64
CA LEU A 161 0.49 -21.56 11.87
C LEU A 161 -0.12 -21.11 13.22
N LYS A 162 0.72 -20.93 14.25
CA LYS A 162 0.29 -20.42 15.57
C LYS A 162 -0.07 -18.93 15.53
N ASN A 163 0.73 -18.11 14.86
CA ASN A 163 0.53 -16.67 14.82
C ASN A 163 1.02 -16.04 13.51
N PRO A 164 0.25 -16.13 12.42
CA PRO A 164 0.64 -15.55 11.12
C PRO A 164 0.91 -14.04 11.20
N LYS A 165 0.17 -13.32 12.07
CA LYS A 165 0.27 -11.86 12.24
C LYS A 165 1.57 -11.41 12.89
N HIS A 166 2.28 -12.30 13.59
CA HIS A 166 3.63 -12.02 14.11
C HIS A 166 4.61 -11.72 12.97
N TYR A 167 4.61 -12.58 11.94
CA TYR A 167 5.48 -12.45 10.77
C TYR A 167 4.96 -11.42 9.76
N ARG A 168 3.65 -11.38 9.53
CA ARG A 168 3.03 -10.43 8.59
C ARG A 168 1.75 -9.87 9.16
N LYS A 169 1.83 -8.66 9.73
CA LYS A 169 0.67 -7.95 10.33
C LYS A 169 -0.54 -7.85 9.39
N SER A 170 -0.28 -7.66 8.09
CA SER A 170 -1.28 -7.52 7.02
C SER A 170 -1.78 -8.85 6.44
N THR A 171 -1.37 -10.00 7.01
CA THR A 171 -1.79 -11.30 6.46
C THR A 171 -3.29 -11.52 6.61
N PRO A 172 -4.00 -11.97 5.55
CA PRO A 172 -5.40 -12.33 5.65
C PRO A 172 -5.60 -13.70 6.30
N MET A 173 -4.55 -14.53 6.40
CA MET A 173 -4.61 -15.84 7.03
C MET A 173 -4.84 -15.70 8.54
N PRO A 174 -5.98 -16.19 9.08
CA PRO A 174 -6.20 -16.22 10.52
C PRO A 174 -5.41 -17.36 11.19
N ALA A 175 -5.24 -17.27 12.51
CA ALA A 175 -4.80 -18.41 13.31
C ALA A 175 -5.97 -19.38 13.46
N LEU A 176 -5.96 -20.45 12.66
CA LEU A 176 -7.07 -21.43 12.58
C LEU A 176 -6.94 -22.56 13.60
N LEU A 177 -5.70 -22.91 13.98
CA LEU A 177 -5.40 -24.03 14.84
C LEU A 177 -5.44 -23.58 16.30
N THR A 178 -6.14 -24.33 17.14
CA THR A 178 -6.47 -23.95 18.52
C THR A 178 -5.61 -24.68 19.56
N SER A 179 -4.92 -25.75 19.16
CA SER A 179 -4.03 -26.53 20.03
C SER A 179 -2.65 -26.76 19.42
N ASP A 180 -1.67 -27.04 20.28
CA ASP A 180 -0.30 -27.39 19.87
C ASP A 180 -0.23 -28.71 19.09
N ASP A 181 -1.15 -29.64 19.38
CA ASP A 181 -1.25 -30.91 18.65
C ASP A 181 -1.75 -30.71 17.22
N GLU A 182 -2.77 -29.87 17.02
CA GLU A 182 -3.24 -29.51 15.67
C GLU A 182 -2.12 -28.84 14.87
N VAL A 183 -1.38 -27.91 15.48
CA VAL A 183 -0.22 -27.28 14.84
C VAL A 183 0.84 -28.32 14.48
N ARG A 184 1.15 -29.24 15.40
CA ARG A 184 2.13 -30.31 15.19
C ARG A 184 1.73 -31.21 14.03
N ASP A 185 0.49 -31.67 13.99
CA ASP A 185 -0.02 -32.62 12.99
C ASP A 185 -0.13 -31.98 11.60
N VAL A 186 -0.67 -30.77 11.50
CA VAL A 186 -0.73 -30.02 10.23
C VAL A 186 0.68 -29.71 9.73
N THR A 187 1.59 -29.30 10.61
CA THR A 187 3.01 -29.11 10.23
C THR A 187 3.61 -30.40 9.68
N ALA A 188 3.40 -31.53 10.36
CA ALA A 188 3.95 -32.81 9.94
C ALA A 188 3.43 -33.22 8.55
N PHE A 189 2.13 -33.06 8.31
CA PHE A 189 1.52 -33.29 7.01
C PHE A 189 2.14 -32.42 5.91
N LEU A 190 2.20 -31.10 6.13
CA LEU A 190 2.72 -30.13 5.16
C LEU A 190 4.21 -30.34 4.84
N LEU A 191 5.03 -30.70 5.84
CA LEU A 191 6.42 -31.05 5.62
C LEU A 191 6.57 -32.37 4.85
N GLY A 192 5.64 -33.32 5.03
CA GLY A 192 5.58 -34.58 4.31
C GLY A 192 5.22 -34.44 2.82
N LEU A 193 4.69 -33.29 2.39
CA LEU A 193 4.44 -33.00 0.96
C LEU A 193 5.74 -32.72 0.18
N GLY A 194 6.84 -32.40 0.88
CA GLY A 194 8.14 -32.23 0.24
C GLY A 194 8.78 -33.56 -0.17
N LYS A 195 9.75 -33.51 -1.08
CA LYS A 195 10.54 -34.67 -1.52
C LYS A 195 11.48 -35.21 -0.43
N GLY A 196 11.53 -34.55 0.74
CA GLY A 196 12.38 -34.97 1.86
C GLY A 196 13.88 -34.76 1.61
N THR A 197 14.23 -33.93 0.64
CA THR A 197 15.64 -33.69 0.27
C THR A 197 16.41 -33.16 1.49
N PRO A 198 17.46 -33.87 1.95
CA PRO A 198 18.34 -33.35 2.97
C PRO A 198 18.95 -32.03 2.48
N VAL A 199 18.90 -31.01 3.32
CA VAL A 199 19.55 -29.73 3.02
C VAL A 199 20.83 -29.69 3.83
N GLU A 200 21.96 -29.65 3.13
CA GLU A 200 23.26 -29.45 3.77
C GLU A 200 23.33 -28.06 4.39
N LYS A 201 24.08 -27.95 5.49
CA LYS A 201 24.29 -26.69 6.17
C LYS A 201 25.15 -25.78 5.29
N GLU A 202 24.53 -24.72 4.76
CA GLU A 202 25.23 -23.76 3.90
C GLU A 202 26.25 -22.95 4.70
N THR A 203 27.46 -22.82 4.15
CA THR A 203 28.50 -21.95 4.68
C THR A 203 28.39 -20.58 4.04
N PRO A 204 28.25 -19.49 4.83
CA PRO A 204 28.12 -18.14 4.29
C PRO A 204 29.31 -17.77 3.40
N ASN A 205 29.03 -17.31 2.18
CA ASN A 205 30.06 -16.76 1.29
C ASN A 205 30.01 -15.23 1.33
N THR A 206 30.96 -14.61 2.01
CA THR A 206 30.99 -13.16 2.23
C THR A 206 30.98 -12.35 0.93
N GLY A 207 31.67 -12.82 -0.12
CA GLY A 207 31.68 -12.12 -1.41
C GLY A 207 30.32 -12.14 -2.10
N ARG A 208 29.61 -13.27 -2.04
CA ARG A 208 28.24 -13.41 -2.58
C ARG A 208 27.23 -12.60 -1.77
N ILE A 209 27.38 -12.57 -0.45
CA ILE A 209 26.52 -11.80 0.46
C ILE A 209 26.66 -10.30 0.18
N GLU A 210 27.87 -9.78 -0.02
CA GLU A 210 28.06 -8.36 -0.33
C GLU A 210 27.51 -8.00 -1.72
N ALA A 211 27.76 -8.83 -2.74
CA ALA A 211 27.15 -8.62 -4.07
C ALA A 211 25.62 -8.68 -4.01
N GLY A 212 25.05 -9.59 -3.22
CA GLY A 212 23.60 -9.67 -2.98
C GLY A 212 23.03 -8.45 -2.28
N LYS A 213 23.78 -7.84 -1.36
CA LYS A 213 23.41 -6.60 -0.67
C LYS A 213 23.40 -5.40 -1.60
N GLU A 214 24.39 -5.28 -2.47
CA GLU A 214 24.44 -4.23 -3.50
C GLU A 214 23.24 -4.35 -4.46
N LEU A 215 23.00 -5.56 -4.97
CA LEU A 215 21.88 -5.84 -5.86
C LEU A 215 20.52 -5.62 -5.18
N PHE A 216 20.38 -5.97 -3.90
CA PHE A 216 19.18 -5.69 -3.12
C PHE A 216 18.86 -4.19 -3.06
N ALA A 217 19.90 -3.35 -2.95
CA ALA A 217 19.75 -1.90 -2.96
C ALA A 217 19.42 -1.37 -4.36
N GLU A 218 20.08 -1.89 -5.40
CA GLU A 218 19.89 -1.49 -6.80
C GLU A 218 18.47 -1.81 -7.31
N VAL A 219 17.98 -3.04 -7.08
CA VAL A 219 16.61 -3.45 -7.41
C VAL A 219 15.57 -2.63 -6.64
N GLY A 220 15.98 -2.03 -5.49
CA GLY A 220 15.13 -1.17 -4.69
C GLY A 220 14.16 -1.96 -3.80
N CYS A 221 14.52 -3.18 -3.41
CA CYS A 221 13.68 -4.08 -2.61
C CYS A 221 13.14 -3.42 -1.32
N ALA A 222 13.95 -2.58 -0.67
CA ALA A 222 13.56 -1.85 0.54
C ALA A 222 12.42 -0.83 0.34
N LYS A 223 12.15 -0.38 -0.88
CA LYS A 223 11.03 0.53 -1.16
C LYS A 223 9.68 -0.12 -0.83
N CYS A 224 9.60 -1.44 -0.89
CA CYS A 224 8.41 -2.20 -0.50
C CYS A 224 8.61 -2.98 0.81
N HIS A 225 9.85 -3.41 1.11
CA HIS A 225 10.22 -4.22 2.28
C HIS A 225 10.90 -3.40 3.40
N GLY A 226 10.18 -2.43 3.96
CA GLY A 226 10.62 -1.60 5.09
C GLY A 226 10.14 -2.11 6.46
N GLU A 227 10.57 -1.46 7.54
CA GLU A 227 10.25 -1.85 8.93
C GLU A 227 8.73 -1.82 9.23
N ASP A 228 8.00 -0.88 8.62
CA ASP A 228 6.57 -0.66 8.88
C ASP A 228 5.62 -1.40 7.92
N SER A 229 6.15 -2.01 6.85
CA SER A 229 5.35 -2.67 5.81
C SER A 229 5.48 -4.19 5.83
N HIS A 230 6.57 -4.72 5.27
CA HIS A 230 6.83 -6.13 5.00
C HIS A 230 8.29 -6.45 5.31
N SER A 231 8.65 -6.41 6.59
CA SER A 231 10.00 -6.71 7.05
C SER A 231 10.46 -8.10 6.57
N LEU A 232 11.68 -8.20 6.03
CA LEU A 232 12.34 -9.48 5.74
C LEU A 232 13.38 -9.85 6.82
N SER A 233 13.34 -9.21 7.99
CA SER A 233 14.30 -9.43 9.08
C SER A 233 14.47 -10.88 9.53
N GLU A 234 13.44 -11.70 9.34
CA GLU A 234 13.39 -13.11 9.76
C GLU A 234 13.29 -14.06 8.56
N VAL A 235 13.44 -13.55 7.33
CA VAL A 235 13.23 -14.36 6.11
C VAL A 235 14.24 -15.50 6.00
N GLY A 236 15.46 -15.32 6.52
CA GLY A 236 16.46 -16.39 6.55
C GLY A 236 16.05 -17.59 7.40
N GLY A 237 15.29 -17.38 8.48
CA GLY A 237 14.76 -18.47 9.31
C GLY A 237 13.58 -19.22 8.69
N LYS A 238 12.91 -18.61 7.70
CA LYS A 238 11.77 -19.20 6.99
C LYS A 238 12.21 -20.32 6.06
N TYR A 239 13.23 -20.10 5.24
CA TYR A 239 13.60 -21.02 4.17
C TYR A 239 14.58 -22.09 4.65
N ARG A 240 14.57 -23.26 4.02
CA ARG A 240 15.52 -24.33 4.34
C ARG A 240 16.94 -24.05 3.84
N SER A 241 17.07 -23.28 2.76
CA SER A 241 18.33 -22.93 2.11
C SER A 241 18.23 -21.58 1.37
N SER A 242 19.37 -20.94 1.10
CA SER A 242 19.42 -19.78 0.21
C SER A 242 18.89 -20.14 -1.18
N GLN A 243 19.15 -21.35 -1.69
CA GLN A 243 18.61 -21.80 -2.99
C GLN A 243 17.07 -21.91 -2.99
N ALA A 244 16.45 -22.32 -1.89
CA ALA A 244 14.98 -22.34 -1.77
C ALA A 244 14.40 -20.93 -1.82
N LEU A 245 15.05 -19.97 -1.18
CA LEU A 245 14.69 -18.55 -1.26
C LEU A 245 14.93 -18.00 -2.67
N ALA A 246 16.04 -18.34 -3.33
CA ALA A 246 16.35 -17.90 -4.70
C ALA A 246 15.26 -18.33 -5.70
N ARG A 247 14.76 -19.57 -5.59
CA ARG A 247 13.63 -20.04 -6.41
C ARG A 247 12.37 -19.21 -6.20
N TYR A 248 12.07 -18.83 -4.96
CA TYR A 248 10.95 -17.94 -4.68
C TYR A 248 11.16 -16.54 -5.26
N LEU A 249 12.37 -15.98 -5.20
CA LEU A 249 12.68 -14.67 -5.78
C LEU A 249 12.57 -14.65 -7.32
N LEU A 250 12.80 -15.79 -7.97
CA LEU A 250 12.71 -15.92 -9.43
C LEU A 250 11.27 -15.88 -9.95
N ASP A 251 10.32 -16.49 -9.23
CA ASP A 251 8.92 -16.48 -9.61
C ASP A 251 8.00 -16.57 -8.36
N PRO A 252 7.76 -15.43 -7.67
CA PRO A 252 6.91 -15.40 -6.50
C PRO A 252 5.44 -15.75 -6.81
N LEU A 253 4.97 -15.41 -8.01
CA LEU A 253 3.58 -15.57 -8.42
C LEU A 253 3.23 -17.02 -8.76
N GLN A 254 4.21 -17.84 -9.15
CA GLN A 254 4.03 -19.29 -9.23
C GLN A 254 3.63 -19.89 -7.86
N VAL A 255 4.19 -19.36 -6.77
CA VAL A 255 3.96 -19.86 -5.41
C VAL A 255 2.73 -19.21 -4.76
N ASP A 256 2.55 -17.91 -4.96
CA ASP A 256 1.39 -17.15 -4.48
C ASP A 256 0.77 -16.41 -5.68
N PRO A 257 -0.15 -17.05 -6.43
CA PRO A 257 -0.77 -16.44 -7.62
C PRO A 257 -1.52 -15.14 -7.32
N SER A 258 -1.99 -14.98 -6.08
CA SER A 258 -2.61 -13.75 -5.58
C SER A 258 -1.62 -12.83 -4.85
N GLY A 259 -0.32 -13.13 -4.93
CA GLY A 259 0.77 -12.37 -4.35
C GLY A 259 0.87 -10.98 -4.98
N ARG A 260 1.44 -10.03 -4.23
CA ARG A 260 1.70 -8.66 -4.71
C ARG A 260 3.17 -8.41 -5.05
N MET A 261 4.03 -9.40 -4.79
CA MET A 261 5.44 -9.31 -5.10
C MET A 261 5.62 -9.59 -6.60
N PRO A 262 6.09 -8.62 -7.40
CA PRO A 262 6.29 -8.83 -8.82
C PRO A 262 7.52 -9.72 -9.05
N GLN A 263 7.59 -10.29 -10.25
CA GLN A 263 8.78 -10.98 -10.73
C GLN A 263 9.84 -9.94 -11.14
N PHE A 264 10.95 -9.89 -10.40
CA PHE A 264 12.05 -8.94 -10.65
C PHE A 264 13.21 -9.52 -11.45
N PHE A 265 13.38 -10.84 -11.44
CA PHE A 265 14.48 -11.52 -12.11
C PHE A 265 13.95 -12.40 -13.24
N ASP A 266 14.56 -12.29 -14.42
CA ASP A 266 14.33 -13.24 -15.51
C ASP A 266 14.95 -14.60 -15.18
N SER A 267 14.12 -15.64 -15.21
CA SER A 267 14.50 -17.02 -14.88
C SER A 267 15.62 -17.61 -15.75
N LYS A 268 15.81 -17.12 -16.98
CA LYS A 268 16.80 -17.62 -17.95
C LYS A 268 18.12 -16.87 -17.87
N THR A 269 18.09 -15.56 -17.63
CA THR A 269 19.29 -14.71 -17.66
C THR A 269 19.77 -14.24 -16.29
N GLN A 270 18.87 -14.12 -15.31
CA GLN A 270 19.13 -13.48 -14.00
C GLN A 270 18.96 -14.43 -12.80
N ALA A 271 18.95 -15.75 -13.03
CA ALA A 271 18.90 -16.72 -11.93
C ALA A 271 20.05 -16.57 -10.91
N HIS A 272 21.23 -16.18 -11.40
CA HIS A 272 22.41 -15.95 -10.55
C HIS A 272 22.25 -14.72 -9.65
N GLU A 273 21.63 -13.65 -10.14
CA GLU A 273 21.31 -12.43 -9.40
C GLU A 273 20.33 -12.73 -8.25
N ALA A 274 19.25 -13.47 -8.55
CA ALA A 274 18.32 -13.93 -7.52
C ALA A 274 19.01 -14.77 -6.43
N ALA A 275 19.98 -15.61 -6.81
CA ALA A 275 20.77 -16.38 -5.86
C ALA A 275 21.66 -15.50 -4.96
N LEU A 276 22.26 -14.43 -5.49
CA LEU A 276 23.04 -13.48 -4.68
C LEU A 276 22.15 -12.77 -3.65
N VAL A 277 20.98 -12.26 -4.07
CA VAL A 277 20.03 -11.63 -3.15
C VAL A 277 19.54 -12.64 -2.10
N ALA A 278 19.29 -13.88 -2.50
CA ALA A 278 18.88 -14.93 -1.56
C ALA A 278 19.96 -15.25 -0.52
N GLU A 279 21.23 -15.33 -0.92
CA GLU A 279 22.36 -15.53 -0.01
C GLU A 279 22.44 -14.40 1.04
N TYR A 280 22.30 -13.17 0.57
CA TYR A 280 22.26 -12.00 1.44
C TYR A 280 21.09 -12.06 2.43
N LEU A 281 19.88 -12.34 1.96
CA LEU A 281 18.68 -12.41 2.79
C LEU A 281 18.66 -13.64 3.73
N PHE A 282 19.27 -14.74 3.31
CA PHE A 282 19.31 -15.98 4.08
C PHE A 282 20.30 -15.90 5.25
N HIS A 283 21.46 -15.28 5.01
CA HIS A 283 22.53 -15.16 6.01
C HIS A 283 22.55 -13.81 6.75
N GLY A 284 21.92 -12.77 6.19
CA GLY A 284 21.93 -11.41 6.72
C GLY A 284 21.06 -11.27 7.97
N LYS A 285 21.57 -10.57 9.00
CA LYS A 285 20.75 -10.16 10.14
C LYS A 285 20.09 -8.83 9.82
N ARG A 286 18.93 -8.54 10.43
CA ARG A 286 18.21 -7.26 10.30
C ARG A 286 19.12 -6.03 10.42
N LYS A 287 20.08 -6.07 11.36
CA LYS A 287 21.03 -4.97 11.60
C LYS A 287 22.01 -4.71 10.45
N ASP A 288 22.20 -5.70 9.57
CA ASP A 288 23.13 -5.66 8.44
C ASP A 288 22.42 -5.13 7.16
N TRP A 289 21.14 -4.76 7.27
CA TRP A 289 20.35 -4.21 6.18
C TRP A 289 20.53 -2.70 6.03
N PRO A 290 20.86 -2.18 4.83
CA PRO A 290 20.84 -0.75 4.56
C PRO A 290 19.54 -0.12 5.04
N LYS A 291 19.68 0.87 5.91
CA LYS A 291 18.58 1.72 6.34
C LYS A 291 18.35 2.75 5.25
N PHE A 292 17.22 2.62 4.55
CA PHE A 292 16.81 3.62 3.59
C PHE A 292 15.95 4.66 4.30
N SER A 293 16.50 5.85 4.52
CA SER A 293 15.72 7.03 4.90
C SER A 293 14.79 7.35 3.73
N GLY A 294 13.48 7.20 3.93
CA GLY A 294 12.48 7.53 2.92
C GLY A 294 12.63 8.98 2.46
N GLY A 295 12.85 9.15 1.16
CA GLY A 295 12.65 10.41 0.45
C GLY A 295 11.19 10.57 0.04
#